data_AF-A0AA43A5I3-F1
#
_entry.id   AF-A0AA43A5I3-F1
#
_cell.length_a   1.000
_cell.length_b   1.000
_cell.length_c   1.000
_cell.angle_alpha   90.00
_cell.angle_beta   90.00
_cell.angle_gamma   90.00
#
_symmetry.space_group_name_H-M   'P 1'
#
loop_
_entity.id
_entity.type
_entity.pdbx_description
1 polymer ?
#
loop_
_entity_poly.entity_id
_entity_poly.type
_entity_poly.pdbx_seq_one_letter_code
_entity_poly.pdbx_strand_id
1 'polypeptide(L)'
;MFEIVEKKINVELPLGHHLHCMICQIPNHLGLADSRQKWAELNSILELVAAGEGNLKKCHFLALPEVAVPVDCVDDTLSFIKNKFRPNSVIFFGVDHVPLIKYREFLERYSEDNSEVLASVIKDLSDGDIDKIPTNWSITAIKEKDGRFRVFIQAKSHPFVGEEHLDSHHDLYRGKVFPLFNCQPNCFNFMSLICLDYAYRDLYQSNISIIINKGNQLFFNRRQRLDLLMVLECNPKPEHQAFRDVVNGFYGEYLAYTPGVKDTISVFCNTSDETSGFPSNETLSFGNSSVIIHKSHKMSPENSPEYRVDDFGGLPVCRLRFETATRLYYFSLPMFHELDPRTTRVPLKLHAIFKRVNNGWQRSKEKVSNCAKLNNEPDENISSSPPE
;
A
#
# COMPACT_ATOMS: atom_id res chain seq x y z
N MET A 1 7.99 4.69 19.38
CA MET A 1 8.25 4.85 17.94
C MET A 1 9.05 3.70 17.40
N PHE A 2 8.96 3.45 16.10
CA PHE A 2 9.69 2.38 15.42
C PHE A 2 11.03 2.84 14.82
N GLU A 3 11.89 1.86 14.55
CA GLU A 3 13.10 1.97 13.76
C GLU A 3 12.84 1.50 12.32
N ILE A 4 13.46 2.18 11.34
CA ILE A 4 13.40 1.77 9.93
C ILE A 4 14.67 1.01 9.55
N VAL A 5 14.51 -0.25 9.14
CA VAL A 5 15.60 -1.14 8.75
C VAL A 5 15.61 -1.35 7.24
N GLU A 6 16.73 -1.04 6.59
CA GLU A 6 16.88 -1.21 5.14
C GLU A 6 17.02 -2.69 4.73
N LYS A 7 16.14 -3.16 3.84
CA LYS A 7 16.17 -4.50 3.25
C LYS A 7 16.49 -4.40 1.76
N LYS A 8 17.65 -4.91 1.36
CA LYS A 8 17.99 -5.04 -0.07
C LYS A 8 17.27 -6.24 -0.66
N ILE A 9 16.60 -6.04 -1.79
CA ILE A 9 15.85 -7.07 -2.50
C ILE A 9 16.18 -7.06 -3.99
N ASN A 10 16.25 -8.24 -4.62
CA ASN A 10 16.54 -8.40 -6.05
C ASN A 10 15.25 -8.32 -6.88
N VAL A 11 14.61 -7.15 -6.86
CA VAL A 11 13.41 -6.86 -7.66
C VAL A 11 13.77 -5.87 -8.76
N GLU A 12 13.72 -6.35 -9.99
CA GLU A 12 14.01 -5.56 -11.18
C GLU A 12 12.72 -4.96 -11.74
N LEU A 13 12.55 -3.66 -11.51
CA LEU A 13 11.44 -2.88 -12.01
C LEU A 13 11.81 -2.21 -13.34
N PRO A 14 10.92 -2.15 -14.33
CA PRO A 14 11.26 -1.62 -15.64
C PRO A 14 11.50 -0.10 -15.57
N LEU A 15 12.72 0.35 -15.88
CA LEU A 15 13.05 1.78 -15.96
C LEU A 15 12.29 2.45 -17.10
N GLY A 16 11.80 3.68 -16.88
CA GLY A 16 11.09 4.46 -17.90
C GLY A 16 9.71 3.95 -18.30
N HIS A 17 9.21 2.88 -17.67
CA HIS A 17 7.89 2.31 -17.96
C HIS A 17 6.93 2.43 -16.76
N HIS A 18 5.64 2.25 -17.04
CA HIS A 18 4.62 2.16 -16.00
C HIS A 18 4.93 1.02 -15.02
N LEU A 19 5.05 1.33 -13.74
CA LEU A 19 4.87 0.33 -12.69
C LEU A 19 3.37 0.13 -12.52
N HIS A 20 2.95 -1.08 -12.18
CA HIS A 20 1.53 -1.42 -12.11
C HIS A 20 1.20 -1.97 -10.73
N CYS A 21 0.11 -1.47 -10.18
CA CYS A 21 -0.39 -1.84 -8.87
C CYS A 21 -1.85 -2.28 -8.99
N MET A 22 -2.21 -3.31 -8.23
CA MET A 22 -3.58 -3.66 -7.92
C MET A 22 -3.79 -3.48 -6.41
N ILE A 23 -4.80 -2.72 -6.02
CA ILE A 23 -5.30 -2.70 -4.65
C ILE A 23 -6.67 -3.37 -4.59
N CYS A 24 -6.91 -4.10 -3.51
CA CYS A 24 -8.11 -4.89 -3.33
C CYS A 24 -8.95 -4.28 -2.21
N GLN A 25 -9.92 -3.45 -2.56
CA GLN A 25 -10.88 -2.95 -1.59
C GLN A 25 -11.96 -4.02 -1.38
N ILE A 26 -11.70 -4.92 -0.44
CA ILE A 26 -12.53 -6.09 -0.12
C ILE A 26 -13.01 -6.02 1.33
N PRO A 27 -14.12 -6.68 1.69
CA PRO A 27 -14.66 -6.58 3.04
C PRO A 27 -13.92 -7.47 4.03
N ASN A 28 -13.90 -7.05 5.29
CA ASN A 28 -13.58 -7.92 6.42
C ASN A 28 -14.86 -8.26 7.19
N HIS A 29 -14.99 -9.50 7.65
CA HIS A 29 -16.13 -9.94 8.47
C HIS A 29 -15.61 -10.39 9.84
N LEU A 30 -15.23 -9.42 10.67
CA LEU A 30 -14.54 -9.66 11.92
C LEU A 30 -15.42 -10.50 12.88
N GLY A 31 -14.85 -11.57 13.44
CA GLY A 31 -15.53 -12.45 14.41
C GLY A 31 -16.65 -13.34 13.84
N LEU A 32 -16.97 -13.25 12.54
CA LEU A 32 -18.11 -13.94 11.92
C LEU A 32 -17.74 -14.73 10.64
N ALA A 33 -16.53 -14.54 10.10
CA ALA A 33 -16.12 -15.16 8.84
C ALA A 33 -15.75 -16.64 8.97
N ASP A 34 -16.23 -17.48 8.05
CA ASP A 34 -15.62 -18.78 7.76
C ASP A 34 -14.31 -18.57 6.98
N SER A 35 -13.18 -18.96 7.58
CA SER A 35 -11.85 -18.87 6.95
C SER A 35 -11.82 -19.51 5.56
N ARG A 36 -12.62 -20.56 5.31
CA ARG A 36 -12.69 -21.19 3.98
C ARG A 36 -13.39 -20.32 2.94
N GLN A 37 -14.47 -19.64 3.32
CA GLN A 37 -15.14 -18.70 2.44
C GLN A 37 -14.24 -17.50 2.13
N LYS A 38 -13.54 -16.99 3.14
CA LYS A 38 -12.56 -15.91 2.95
C LYS A 38 -11.41 -16.36 2.07
N TRP A 39 -10.89 -17.58 2.27
CA TRP A 39 -9.88 -18.17 1.40
C TRP A 39 -10.36 -18.28 -0.05
N ALA A 40 -11.60 -18.72 -0.31
CA ALA A 40 -12.12 -18.80 -1.67
C ALA A 40 -12.15 -17.43 -2.36
N GLU A 41 -12.53 -16.36 -1.64
CA GLU A 41 -12.44 -14.99 -2.13
C GLU A 41 -10.99 -14.60 -2.43
N LEU A 42 -10.07 -14.78 -1.48
CA LEU A 42 -8.65 -14.45 -1.62
C LEU A 42 -8.03 -15.21 -2.81
N ASN A 43 -8.24 -16.51 -2.88
CA ASN A 43 -7.75 -17.35 -3.96
C ASN A 43 -8.26 -16.88 -5.33
N SER A 44 -9.52 -16.42 -5.43
CA SER A 44 -10.04 -15.88 -6.70
C SER A 44 -9.31 -14.61 -7.17
N ILE A 45 -8.82 -13.78 -6.24
CA ILE A 45 -8.01 -12.59 -6.53
C ILE A 45 -6.60 -13.03 -6.95
N LEU A 46 -6.01 -13.96 -6.20
CA LEU A 46 -4.67 -14.48 -6.49
C LEU A 46 -4.62 -15.17 -7.87
N GLU A 47 -5.65 -15.96 -8.22
CA GLU A 47 -5.80 -16.59 -9.54
C GLU A 47 -5.94 -15.55 -10.65
N LEU A 48 -6.74 -14.49 -10.45
CA LEU A 48 -6.88 -13.40 -11.43
C LEU A 48 -5.52 -12.77 -11.76
N VAL A 49 -4.73 -12.46 -10.73
CA VAL A 49 -3.41 -11.83 -10.89
C VAL A 49 -2.40 -12.82 -11.50
N ALA A 50 -2.39 -14.07 -11.05
CA ALA A 50 -1.48 -15.10 -11.54
C ALA A 50 -1.74 -15.48 -13.01
N ALA A 51 -3.02 -15.61 -13.41
CA ALA A 51 -3.41 -15.81 -14.80
C ALA A 51 -2.86 -14.67 -15.69
N GLY A 52 -2.88 -13.45 -15.17
CA GLY A 52 -2.17 -12.32 -15.77
C GLY A 52 -2.72 -11.91 -17.14
N GLU A 53 -4.00 -12.14 -17.40
CA GLU A 53 -4.62 -11.81 -18.68
C GLU A 53 -4.45 -10.32 -19.05
N GLY A 54 -4.17 -10.06 -20.33
CA GLY A 54 -3.94 -8.72 -20.83
C GLY A 54 -2.74 -8.02 -20.19
N ASN A 55 -2.99 -6.91 -19.50
CA ASN A 55 -1.94 -6.13 -18.81
C ASN A 55 -1.66 -6.62 -17.38
N LEU A 56 -2.50 -7.48 -16.78
CA LEU A 56 -2.28 -7.99 -15.42
C LEU A 56 -0.97 -8.78 -15.28
N LYS A 57 -0.44 -9.36 -16.36
CA LYS A 57 0.92 -9.93 -16.39
C LYS A 57 2.04 -8.96 -16.01
N LYS A 58 1.76 -7.66 -16.04
CA LYS A 58 2.68 -6.58 -15.65
C LYS A 58 2.42 -6.10 -14.21
N CYS A 59 1.53 -6.72 -13.44
CA CYS A 59 1.24 -6.32 -12.07
C CYS A 59 2.49 -6.55 -11.20
N HIS A 60 3.07 -5.46 -10.69
CA HIS A 60 4.27 -5.49 -9.87
C HIS A 60 3.90 -5.50 -8.38
N PHE A 61 2.85 -4.77 -8.02
CA PHE A 61 2.40 -4.61 -6.64
C PHE A 61 0.95 -5.08 -6.48
N LEU A 62 0.69 -5.95 -5.52
CA LEU A 62 -0.66 -6.33 -5.08
C LEU A 62 -0.82 -5.97 -3.61
N ALA A 63 -1.89 -5.26 -3.24
CA ALA A 63 -2.18 -4.94 -1.85
C ALA A 63 -3.55 -5.47 -1.44
N LEU A 64 -3.58 -6.23 -0.35
CA LEU A 64 -4.77 -6.61 0.40
C LEU A 64 -4.84 -5.77 1.68
N PRO A 65 -6.03 -5.40 2.16
CA PRO A 65 -6.19 -4.52 3.33
C PRO A 65 -5.63 -5.10 4.64
N GLU A 66 -5.65 -4.28 5.70
CA GLU A 66 -5.37 -4.75 7.07
C GLU A 66 -6.36 -5.87 7.45
N VAL A 67 -5.89 -6.92 8.14
CA VAL A 67 -6.72 -8.02 8.65
C VAL A 67 -7.52 -8.75 7.53
N ALA A 68 -7.04 -8.69 6.28
CA ALA A 68 -7.74 -9.29 5.14
C ALA A 68 -7.52 -10.80 5.00
N VAL A 69 -6.41 -11.32 5.52
CA VAL A 69 -6.02 -12.74 5.40
C VAL A 69 -6.16 -13.44 6.76
N PRO A 70 -7.01 -14.48 6.87
CA PRO A 70 -7.07 -15.29 8.08
C PRO A 70 -5.74 -15.98 8.35
N VAL A 71 -5.36 -16.09 9.62
CA VAL A 71 -4.08 -16.71 10.03
C VAL A 71 -3.91 -18.13 9.46
N ASP A 72 -4.99 -18.92 9.45
CA ASP A 72 -4.97 -20.30 8.96
C ASP A 72 -4.80 -20.38 7.42
N CYS A 73 -4.98 -19.27 6.71
CA CYS A 73 -4.82 -19.18 5.27
C CYS A 73 -3.46 -18.57 4.84
N VAL A 74 -2.62 -18.17 5.79
CA VAL A 74 -1.32 -17.53 5.49
C VAL A 74 -0.41 -18.46 4.70
N ASP A 75 -0.30 -19.72 5.12
CA ASP A 75 0.58 -20.69 4.45
C ASP A 75 0.12 -21.03 3.04
N ASP A 76 -1.19 -21.14 2.83
CA ASP A 76 -1.77 -21.32 1.49
C ASP A 76 -1.56 -20.09 0.61
N THR A 77 -1.74 -18.89 1.16
CA THR A 77 -1.49 -17.61 0.47
C THR A 77 -0.03 -17.50 0.02
N LEU A 78 0.92 -17.75 0.94
CA LEU A 78 2.35 -17.68 0.64
C LEU A 78 2.78 -18.77 -0.35
N SER A 79 2.25 -19.99 -0.21
CA SER A 79 2.50 -21.09 -1.15
C SER A 79 1.98 -20.78 -2.54
N PHE A 80 0.78 -20.19 -2.64
CA PHE A 80 0.21 -19.76 -3.92
C PHE A 80 1.11 -18.73 -4.59
N ILE A 81 1.47 -17.66 -3.88
CA ILE A 81 2.31 -16.58 -4.41
C ILE A 81 3.65 -17.16 -4.88
N LYS A 82 4.33 -17.94 -4.03
CA LYS A 82 5.61 -18.59 -4.36
C LYS A 82 5.53 -19.40 -5.65
N ASN A 83 4.47 -20.19 -5.82
CA ASN A 83 4.36 -21.13 -6.92
C ASN A 83 3.77 -20.55 -8.21
N LYS A 84 2.89 -19.55 -8.12
CA LYS A 84 2.07 -19.07 -9.25
C LYS A 84 2.38 -17.66 -9.72
N PHE A 85 2.88 -16.78 -8.83
CA PHE A 85 3.16 -15.40 -9.22
C PHE A 85 4.43 -15.33 -10.08
N ARG A 86 4.52 -14.27 -10.90
CA ARG A 86 5.70 -14.02 -11.74
C ARG A 86 6.83 -13.44 -10.88
N PRO A 87 8.11 -13.64 -11.27
CA PRO A 87 9.22 -12.87 -10.71
C PRO A 87 8.97 -11.35 -10.78
N ASN A 88 9.66 -10.61 -9.91
CA ASN A 88 9.51 -9.15 -9.73
C ASN A 88 8.11 -8.73 -9.25
N SER A 89 7.47 -9.55 -8.40
CA SER A 89 6.19 -9.24 -7.77
C SER A 89 6.35 -9.01 -6.28
N VAL A 90 5.68 -7.98 -5.75
CA VAL A 90 5.60 -7.63 -4.34
C VAL A 90 4.13 -7.65 -3.91
N ILE A 91 3.81 -8.38 -2.86
CA ILE A 91 2.46 -8.53 -2.34
C ILE A 91 2.44 -8.08 -0.89
N PHE A 92 1.54 -7.16 -0.56
CA PHE A 92 1.30 -6.67 0.80
C PHE A 92 -0.04 -7.20 1.28
N PHE A 93 -0.11 -7.73 2.49
CA PHE A 93 -1.40 -8.12 3.08
C PHE A 93 -1.38 -8.09 4.60
N GLY A 94 -2.45 -7.57 5.20
CA GLY A 94 -2.70 -7.66 6.62
C GLY A 94 -3.25 -9.03 7.01
N VAL A 95 -2.89 -9.50 8.19
CA VAL A 95 -3.29 -10.80 8.73
C VAL A 95 -4.13 -10.61 9.99
N ASP A 96 -5.06 -11.52 10.24
CA ASP A 96 -5.80 -11.60 11.50
C ASP A 96 -4.87 -11.54 12.72
N HIS A 97 -5.39 -10.98 13.81
CA HIS A 97 -4.61 -10.85 15.04
C HIS A 97 -4.26 -12.22 15.61
N VAL A 98 -3.03 -12.34 16.09
CA VAL A 98 -2.54 -13.55 16.75
C VAL A 98 -1.86 -13.20 18.07
N PRO A 99 -1.81 -14.10 19.06
CA PRO A 99 -0.97 -13.90 20.25
C PRO A 99 0.49 -13.63 19.87
N LEU A 100 1.20 -12.81 20.63
CA LEU A 100 2.60 -12.45 20.38
C LEU A 100 3.50 -13.68 20.23
N ILE A 101 3.25 -14.74 20.99
CA ILE A 101 3.99 -16.00 20.85
C ILE A 101 3.83 -16.64 19.45
N LYS A 102 2.63 -16.57 18.87
CA LYS A 102 2.36 -17.04 17.50
C LYS A 102 3.01 -16.14 16.46
N TYR A 103 2.98 -14.83 16.67
CA TYR A 103 3.73 -13.89 15.82
C TYR A 103 5.24 -14.19 15.82
N ARG A 104 5.82 -14.50 16.98
CA ARG A 104 7.22 -14.96 17.10
C ARG A 104 7.48 -16.25 16.31
N GLU A 105 6.60 -17.25 16.41
CA GLU A 105 6.73 -18.51 15.64
C GLU A 105 6.81 -18.25 14.12
N PHE A 106 6.02 -17.30 13.60
CA PHE A 106 6.12 -16.89 12.19
C PHE A 106 7.45 -16.21 11.86
N LEU A 107 7.94 -15.33 12.75
CA LEU A 107 9.24 -14.69 12.58
C LEU A 107 10.40 -15.70 12.59
N GLU A 108 10.34 -16.72 13.45
CA GLU A 108 11.34 -17.80 13.51
C GLU A 108 11.39 -18.59 12.19
N ARG A 109 10.22 -18.91 11.62
CA ARG A 109 10.08 -19.61 10.33
C ARG A 109 10.73 -18.87 9.16
N TYR A 110 10.69 -17.53 9.18
CA TYR A 110 11.25 -16.65 8.16
C TYR A 110 12.39 -15.78 8.70
N SER A 111 13.20 -16.34 9.60
CA SER A 111 14.20 -15.58 10.36
C SER A 111 15.27 -14.90 9.50
N GLU A 112 15.65 -15.49 8.35
CA GLU A 112 16.61 -14.88 7.42
C GLU A 112 16.20 -13.48 6.94
N ASP A 113 14.89 -13.27 6.75
CA ASP A 113 14.35 -12.00 6.28
C ASP A 113 13.99 -11.05 7.43
N ASN A 114 13.82 -11.58 8.66
CA ASN A 114 13.19 -10.89 9.79
C ASN A 114 14.05 -10.82 11.06
N SER A 115 15.36 -11.02 10.97
CA SER A 115 16.25 -11.15 12.14
C SER A 115 16.14 -10.02 13.18
N GLU A 116 15.99 -8.77 12.72
CA GLU A 116 15.91 -7.55 13.53
C GLU A 116 14.56 -7.46 14.25
N VAL A 117 13.49 -7.82 13.55
CA VAL A 117 12.13 -7.90 14.13
C VAL A 117 12.08 -9.01 15.17
N LEU A 118 12.62 -10.19 14.84
CA LEU A 118 12.70 -11.34 15.73
C LEU A 118 13.51 -11.03 17.00
N ALA A 119 14.68 -10.39 16.85
CA ALA A 119 15.49 -9.98 17.99
C ALA A 119 14.75 -8.99 18.90
N SER A 120 14.00 -8.03 18.32
CA SER A 120 13.17 -7.11 19.09
C SER A 120 12.07 -7.84 19.88
N VAL A 121 11.39 -8.80 19.26
CA VAL A 121 10.30 -9.56 19.91
C VAL A 121 10.83 -10.47 21.01
N ILE A 122 11.97 -11.16 20.78
CA ILE A 122 12.60 -12.02 21.79
C ILE A 122 12.96 -11.20 23.03
N LYS A 123 13.51 -9.99 22.84
CA LYS A 123 13.83 -9.09 23.95
C LYS A 123 12.58 -8.70 24.73
N ASP A 124 11.50 -8.33 24.04
CA ASP A 124 10.26 -7.91 24.70
C ASP A 124 9.62 -9.06 25.50
N LEU A 125 9.64 -10.28 24.96
CA LEU A 125 9.17 -11.49 25.65
C LEU A 125 10.05 -11.86 26.85
N SER A 126 11.35 -11.55 26.82
CA SER A 126 12.22 -11.77 27.99
C SER A 126 12.01 -10.74 29.10
N ASP A 127 11.53 -9.54 28.74
CA ASP A 127 11.34 -8.42 29.66
C ASP A 127 9.97 -8.46 30.38
N GLY A 128 9.02 -9.30 29.96
CA GLY A 128 7.72 -9.45 30.62
C GLY A 128 6.84 -10.61 30.13
N ASP A 129 5.79 -10.93 30.90
CA ASP A 129 4.79 -11.96 30.57
C ASP A 129 3.74 -11.39 29.59
N ILE A 130 4.12 -11.31 28.32
CA ILE A 130 3.34 -10.67 27.25
C ILE A 130 3.00 -11.62 26.08
N ASP A 131 3.23 -12.93 26.25
CA ASP A 131 3.04 -13.96 25.22
C ASP A 131 1.64 -13.95 24.58
N LYS A 132 0.63 -13.59 25.37
CA LYS A 132 -0.79 -13.60 24.98
C LYS A 132 -1.28 -12.28 24.41
N ILE A 133 -0.46 -11.23 24.45
CA ILE A 133 -0.85 -9.93 23.90
C ILE A 133 -1.18 -10.12 22.41
N PRO A 134 -2.38 -9.74 21.95
CA PRO A 134 -2.71 -9.86 20.54
C PRO A 134 -1.86 -8.91 19.71
N THR A 135 -1.46 -9.35 18.52
CA THR A 135 -0.57 -8.63 17.62
C THR A 135 -1.29 -8.37 16.31
N ASN A 136 -1.43 -7.11 15.94
CA ASN A 136 -1.87 -6.68 14.62
C ASN A 136 -0.65 -6.60 13.70
N TRP A 137 -0.68 -7.27 12.55
CA TRP A 137 0.50 -7.48 11.73
C TRP A 137 0.18 -7.67 10.25
N SER A 138 1.23 -7.56 9.44
CA SER A 138 1.18 -7.69 7.99
C SER A 138 2.39 -8.43 7.45
N ILE A 139 2.24 -8.93 6.23
CA ILE A 139 3.30 -9.59 5.49
C ILE A 139 3.55 -8.83 4.18
N THR A 140 4.82 -8.63 3.87
CA THR A 140 5.30 -8.30 2.53
C THR A 140 5.98 -9.53 1.94
N ALA A 141 5.31 -10.18 0.98
CA ALA A 141 5.83 -11.32 0.25
C ALA A 141 6.44 -10.87 -1.08
N ILE A 142 7.67 -11.27 -1.36
CA ILE A 142 8.44 -10.80 -2.50
C ILE A 142 8.95 -11.99 -3.30
N LYS A 143 8.62 -12.02 -4.59
CA LYS A 143 9.23 -12.94 -5.55
C LYS A 143 10.27 -12.17 -6.37
N GLU A 144 11.53 -12.39 -6.03
CA GLU A 144 12.68 -11.73 -6.66
C GLU A 144 12.87 -12.21 -8.11
N LYS A 145 13.69 -11.48 -8.87
CA LYS A 145 13.98 -11.72 -10.30
C LYS A 145 14.44 -13.14 -10.59
N ASP A 146 15.28 -13.68 -9.72
CA ASP A 146 15.85 -15.03 -9.80
C ASP A 146 14.88 -16.12 -9.33
N GLY A 147 13.66 -15.74 -8.91
CA GLY A 147 12.65 -16.63 -8.39
C GLY A 147 12.77 -16.91 -6.88
N ARG A 148 13.76 -16.34 -6.19
CA ARG A 148 13.83 -16.41 -4.72
C ARG A 148 12.58 -15.78 -4.13
N PHE A 149 11.96 -16.50 -3.18
CA PHE A 149 10.79 -16.04 -2.46
C PHE A 149 11.19 -15.62 -1.06
N ARG A 150 10.85 -14.40 -0.68
CA ARG A 150 11.21 -13.76 0.59
C ARG A 150 9.97 -13.25 1.29
N VAL A 151 9.95 -13.34 2.61
CA VAL A 151 8.76 -13.06 3.42
C VAL A 151 9.17 -12.16 4.57
N PHE A 152 8.67 -10.93 4.56
CA PHE A 152 8.94 -9.95 5.60
C PHE A 152 7.69 -9.70 6.42
N ILE A 153 7.85 -9.60 7.72
CA ILE A 153 6.76 -9.58 8.70
C ILE A 153 6.91 -8.32 9.56
N GLN A 154 5.81 -7.60 9.75
CA GLN A 154 5.78 -6.34 10.50
C GLN A 154 4.53 -6.28 11.37
N ALA A 155 4.70 -5.94 12.65
CA ALA A 155 3.61 -5.60 13.55
C ALA A 155 3.29 -4.09 13.52
N LYS A 156 2.02 -3.74 13.69
CA LYS A 156 1.52 -2.36 13.81
C LYS A 156 2.22 -1.68 14.98
N SER A 157 2.70 -0.45 14.79
CA SER A 157 3.47 0.25 15.83
C SER A 157 2.59 0.81 16.94
N HIS A 158 1.41 1.32 16.57
CA HIS A 158 0.49 1.96 17.51
C HIS A 158 -0.94 1.47 17.26
N PRO A 159 -1.34 0.38 17.91
CA PRO A 159 -2.73 -0.07 17.93
C PRO A 159 -3.60 0.99 18.62
N PHE A 160 -4.77 1.29 18.08
CA PHE A 160 -5.60 2.39 18.57
C PHE A 160 -6.80 1.87 19.35
N VAL A 161 -6.76 2.13 20.66
CA VAL A 161 -7.74 1.73 21.67
C VAL A 161 -9.15 2.32 21.41
N GLY A 162 -9.28 3.41 20.65
CA GLY A 162 -10.56 4.10 20.43
C GLY A 162 -11.44 3.56 19.29
N GLU A 163 -10.88 2.90 18.28
CA GLU A 163 -11.65 2.30 17.16
C GLU A 163 -11.63 0.76 17.18
N GLU A 164 -10.68 0.15 17.90
CA GLU A 164 -10.58 -1.31 18.07
C GLU A 164 -11.39 -1.76 19.31
N HIS A 165 -12.70 -1.50 19.34
CA HIS A 165 -13.59 -2.01 20.41
C HIS A 165 -14.05 -3.44 20.13
N LEU A 166 -13.10 -4.37 20.16
CA LEU A 166 -13.35 -5.79 20.43
C LEU A 166 -12.74 -6.06 21.82
N ASP A 167 -13.59 -5.91 22.82
CA ASP A 167 -13.34 -6.09 24.26
C ASP A 167 -12.46 -5.05 24.98
N SER A 168 -13.00 -4.60 26.11
CA SER A 168 -12.35 -3.79 27.12
C SER A 168 -10.94 -4.30 27.47
N HIS A 169 -9.94 -3.42 27.34
CA HIS A 169 -8.64 -3.47 28.03
C HIS A 169 -7.62 -4.52 27.57
N HIS A 170 -7.36 -4.66 26.27
CA HIS A 170 -6.15 -5.37 25.81
C HIS A 170 -5.29 -4.43 24.98
N ASP A 171 -4.16 -4.00 25.54
CA ASP A 171 -3.06 -3.38 24.77
C ASP A 171 -2.65 -4.38 23.68
N LEU A 172 -2.70 -4.02 22.39
CA LEU A 172 -2.05 -4.85 21.36
C LEU A 172 -0.53 -4.64 21.40
N TYR A 173 0.20 -5.63 20.90
CA TYR A 173 1.65 -5.56 20.81
C TYR A 173 2.06 -4.42 19.87
N ARG A 174 3.08 -3.65 20.29
CA ARG A 174 3.59 -2.50 19.55
C ARG A 174 4.84 -2.89 18.77
N GLY A 175 4.71 -2.96 17.45
CA GLY A 175 5.83 -3.18 16.54
C GLY A 175 6.87 -2.07 16.61
N LYS A 176 8.15 -2.46 16.64
CA LYS A 176 9.28 -1.54 16.79
C LYS A 176 10.21 -1.47 15.58
N VAL A 177 10.05 -2.34 14.60
CA VAL A 177 10.97 -2.48 13.46
C VAL A 177 10.18 -2.54 12.16
N PHE A 178 10.45 -1.61 11.25
CA PHE A 178 9.72 -1.43 9.99
C PHE A 178 10.70 -1.55 8.81
N PRO A 179 10.54 -2.52 7.89
CA PRO A 179 11.40 -2.64 6.74
C PRO A 179 11.20 -1.49 5.72
N LEU A 180 12.32 -0.95 5.26
CA LEU A 180 12.42 -0.12 4.04
C LEU A 180 13.08 -0.96 2.96
N PHE A 181 12.32 -1.28 1.93
CA PHE A 181 12.77 -2.12 0.84
C PHE A 181 13.48 -1.28 -0.21
N ASN A 182 14.73 -1.65 -0.51
CA ASN A 182 15.52 -1.06 -1.57
C ASN A 182 15.64 -2.09 -2.70
N CYS A 183 14.91 -1.86 -3.79
CA CYS A 183 15.02 -2.69 -4.99
C CYS A 183 16.43 -2.67 -5.56
N GLN A 184 16.81 -3.71 -6.29
CA GLN A 184 18.07 -3.83 -7.03
C GLN A 184 17.81 -4.56 -8.35
N PRO A 185 18.44 -4.13 -9.46
CA PRO A 185 19.40 -3.02 -9.54
C PRO A 185 18.73 -1.62 -9.54
N ASN A 186 17.40 -1.55 -9.57
CA ASN A 186 16.67 -0.29 -9.63
C ASN A 186 16.67 0.43 -8.28
N CYS A 187 16.92 1.74 -8.26
CA CYS A 187 16.90 2.56 -7.05
C CYS A 187 15.48 2.94 -6.58
N PHE A 188 14.54 1.99 -6.61
CA PHE A 188 13.16 2.18 -6.17
C PHE A 188 13.02 1.74 -4.71
N ASN A 189 12.56 2.64 -3.84
CA ASN A 189 12.44 2.36 -2.41
C ASN A 189 10.99 2.42 -1.95
N PHE A 190 10.56 1.42 -1.17
CA PHE A 190 9.19 1.37 -0.68
C PHE A 190 9.05 0.85 0.74
N MET A 191 7.94 1.20 1.37
CA MET A 191 7.55 0.78 2.71
C MET A 191 6.06 0.47 2.78
N SER A 192 5.67 -0.33 3.77
CA SER A 192 4.27 -0.53 4.12
C SER A 192 3.97 -0.12 5.56
N LEU A 193 2.80 0.45 5.80
CA LEU A 193 2.26 0.79 7.12
C LEU A 193 0.91 0.12 7.32
N ILE A 194 0.51 -0.03 8.58
CA ILE A 194 -0.80 -0.58 8.94
C ILE A 194 -1.66 0.53 9.52
N CYS A 195 -2.62 1.02 8.73
CA CYS A 195 -3.69 1.92 9.13
C CYS A 195 -3.17 3.15 9.89
N LEU A 196 -3.47 3.25 11.18
CA LEU A 196 -3.11 4.37 12.03
C LEU A 196 -1.61 4.55 12.24
N ASP A 197 -0.76 3.59 11.85
CA ASP A 197 0.68 3.82 11.73
C ASP A 197 0.99 5.07 10.90
N TYR A 198 0.18 5.37 9.87
CA TYR A 198 0.34 6.56 9.04
C TYR A 198 0.03 7.86 9.79
N ALA A 199 -1.07 7.88 10.56
CA ALA A 199 -1.58 9.09 11.21
C ALA A 199 -1.04 9.32 12.64
N TYR A 200 -0.41 8.31 13.24
CA TYR A 200 -0.01 8.33 14.64
C TYR A 200 1.01 9.43 14.95
N ARG A 201 0.74 10.15 16.05
CA ARG A 201 1.60 11.17 16.63
C ARG A 201 1.41 11.24 18.14
N ASP A 202 2.48 11.52 18.87
CA ASP A 202 2.45 11.97 20.26
C ASP A 202 2.76 13.48 20.33
N LEU A 203 2.99 14.02 21.53
CA LEU A 203 3.30 15.45 21.72
C LEU A 203 4.63 15.90 21.08
N TYR A 204 5.55 14.97 20.81
CA TYR A 204 6.94 15.26 20.44
C TYR A 204 7.31 14.74 19.05
N GLN A 205 6.63 13.71 18.55
CA GLN A 205 7.01 12.99 17.33
C GLN A 205 5.81 12.33 16.66
N SER A 206 5.96 12.02 15.38
CA SER A 206 4.97 11.29 14.58
C SER A 206 5.66 10.21 13.78
N ASN A 207 4.93 9.13 13.46
CA ASN A 207 5.50 8.04 12.67
C ASN A 207 5.92 8.56 11.29
N ILE A 208 5.12 9.46 10.74
CA ILE A 208 5.43 10.10 9.46
C ILE A 208 6.71 10.94 9.51
N SER A 209 7.04 11.60 10.64
CA SER A 209 8.27 12.40 10.72
C SER A 209 9.52 11.52 10.68
N ILE A 210 9.46 10.30 11.23
CA ILE A 210 10.53 9.30 11.12
C ILE A 210 10.73 8.87 9.67
N ILE A 211 9.63 8.65 8.94
CA ILE A 211 9.67 8.29 7.52
C ILE A 211 10.25 9.44 6.68
N ILE A 212 9.82 10.68 6.93
CA ILE A 212 10.37 11.88 6.27
C ILE A 212 11.88 11.98 6.52
N ASN A 213 12.32 11.83 7.77
CA ASN A 213 13.73 11.89 8.12
C ASN A 213 14.53 10.79 7.41
N LYS A 214 14.01 9.57 7.35
CA LYS A 214 14.68 8.48 6.63
C LYS A 214 14.71 8.72 5.13
N GLY A 215 13.63 9.19 4.53
CA GLY A 215 13.61 9.61 3.12
C GLY A 215 14.67 10.68 2.83
N ASN A 216 14.78 11.69 3.68
CA ASN A 216 15.81 12.72 3.56
C ASN A 216 17.23 12.14 3.69
N GLN A 217 17.46 11.19 4.60
CA GLN A 217 18.74 10.48 4.68
C GLN A 217 19.07 9.74 3.38
N LEU A 218 18.10 9.04 2.76
CA LEU A 218 18.30 8.41 1.44
C LEU A 218 18.73 9.46 0.40
N PHE A 219 18.07 10.62 0.41
CA PHE A 219 18.30 11.67 -0.58
C PHE A 219 19.67 12.30 -0.43
N PHE A 220 20.03 12.72 0.79
CA PHE A 220 21.31 13.38 1.01
C PHE A 220 22.50 12.42 0.90
N ASN A 221 22.33 11.15 1.27
CA ASN A 221 23.43 10.17 1.25
C ASN A 221 23.61 9.50 -0.11
N ARG A 222 22.51 9.20 -0.83
CA ARG A 222 22.54 8.36 -2.05
C ARG A 222 21.79 8.94 -3.24
N ARG A 223 21.19 10.14 -3.11
CA ARG A 223 20.29 10.73 -4.12
C ARG A 223 19.11 9.83 -4.46
N GLN A 224 18.70 8.99 -3.50
CA GLN A 224 17.52 8.15 -3.56
C GLN A 224 16.41 8.75 -2.70
N ARG A 225 15.17 8.32 -2.86
CA ARG A 225 14.04 8.83 -2.08
C ARG A 225 13.11 7.68 -1.72
N LEU A 226 12.13 7.94 -0.86
CA LEU A 226 10.99 7.04 -0.75
C LEU A 226 10.12 7.20 -1.99
N ASP A 227 9.87 6.12 -2.73
CA ASP A 227 9.10 6.16 -3.99
C ASP A 227 7.66 5.69 -3.79
N LEU A 228 7.43 4.70 -2.92
CA LEU A 228 6.10 4.17 -2.61
C LEU A 228 5.91 3.96 -1.11
N LEU A 229 4.81 4.49 -0.59
CA LEU A 229 4.32 4.22 0.76
C LEU A 229 2.95 3.54 0.65
N MET A 230 2.91 2.24 0.94
CA MET A 230 1.67 1.45 0.97
C MET A 230 1.06 1.50 2.37
N VAL A 231 -0.22 1.81 2.50
CA VAL A 231 -0.94 1.82 3.78
C VAL A 231 -2.07 0.81 3.68
N LEU A 232 -2.01 -0.26 4.47
CA LEU A 232 -3.04 -1.28 4.54
C LEU A 232 -4.02 -0.91 5.64
N GLU A 233 -5.30 -0.81 5.34
CA GLU A 233 -6.28 -0.22 6.26
C GLU A 233 -7.51 -1.10 6.44
N CYS A 234 -8.01 -1.15 7.67
CA CYS A 234 -9.37 -1.50 8.01
C CYS A 234 -9.93 -0.31 8.80
N ASN A 235 -9.94 0.85 8.14
CA ASN A 235 -10.19 2.15 8.74
C ASN A 235 -11.66 2.53 8.54
N PRO A 236 -12.46 2.68 9.62
CA PRO A 236 -13.85 3.10 9.52
C PRO A 236 -14.04 4.62 9.32
N LYS A 237 -12.95 5.39 9.31
CA LYS A 237 -12.95 6.85 9.10
C LYS A 237 -11.81 7.25 8.13
N PRO A 238 -11.79 6.73 6.89
CA PRO A 238 -10.70 6.96 5.93
C PRO A 238 -10.57 8.44 5.51
N GLU A 239 -11.65 9.22 5.62
CA GLU A 239 -11.65 10.66 5.34
C GLU A 239 -11.45 11.53 6.59
N HIS A 240 -11.04 10.95 7.73
CA HIS A 240 -10.83 11.70 8.98
C HIS A 240 -9.73 12.77 8.83
N GLN A 241 -9.93 13.93 9.47
CA GLN A 241 -9.03 15.09 9.39
C GLN A 241 -7.57 14.74 9.74
N ALA A 242 -7.34 13.81 10.67
CA ALA A 242 -5.99 13.39 11.06
C ALA A 242 -5.15 12.88 9.89
N PHE A 243 -5.74 12.14 8.95
CA PHE A 243 -5.07 11.66 7.74
C PHE A 243 -4.74 12.83 6.80
N ARG A 244 -5.70 13.74 6.62
CA ARG A 244 -5.51 14.96 5.84
C ARG A 244 -4.36 15.81 6.37
N ASP A 245 -4.26 15.98 7.69
CA ASP A 245 -3.18 16.74 8.32
C ASP A 245 -1.81 16.11 8.09
N VAL A 246 -1.73 14.77 8.12
CA VAL A 246 -0.48 14.06 7.80
C VAL A 246 -0.13 14.21 6.32
N VAL A 247 -1.08 14.08 5.40
CA VAL A 247 -0.86 14.33 3.97
C VAL A 247 -0.33 15.75 3.75
N ASN A 248 -0.92 16.74 4.43
CA ASN A 248 -0.49 18.12 4.34
C ASN A 248 0.96 18.30 4.84
N GLY A 249 1.34 17.68 5.95
CA GLY A 249 2.72 17.73 6.45
C GLY A 249 3.73 16.95 5.60
N PHE A 250 3.30 15.84 4.98
CA PHE A 250 4.17 14.95 4.20
C PHE A 250 4.48 15.50 2.80
N TYR A 251 3.47 16.06 2.13
CA TYR A 251 3.58 16.64 0.78
C TYR A 251 3.71 18.17 0.77
N GLY A 252 3.50 18.83 1.91
CA GLY A 252 3.57 20.29 2.02
C GLY A 252 5.01 20.81 2.01
N GLU A 253 5.26 21.82 1.17
CA GLU A 253 6.50 22.60 1.22
C GLU A 253 6.35 23.68 2.29
N TYR A 254 6.62 23.32 3.54
CA TYR A 254 6.69 24.27 4.66
C TYR A 254 8.11 24.86 4.78
N LEU A 255 8.43 25.51 5.92
CA LEU A 255 9.72 26.11 6.22
C LEU A 255 10.93 25.17 6.08
N ALA A 256 10.71 23.85 5.99
CA ALA A 256 11.74 22.84 5.77
C ALA A 256 11.47 22.07 4.47
N TYR A 257 12.46 22.03 3.58
CA TYR A 257 12.41 21.24 2.35
C TYR A 257 12.61 19.75 2.66
N THR A 258 11.68 18.89 2.22
CA THR A 258 11.68 17.43 2.46
C THR A 258 11.92 16.64 1.15
N PRO A 259 13.09 16.81 0.49
CA PRO A 259 13.34 16.25 -0.84
C PRO A 259 13.23 14.72 -0.91
N GLY A 260 13.47 14.04 0.21
CA GLY A 260 13.46 12.59 0.26
C GLY A 260 12.08 11.94 0.21
N VAL A 261 11.00 12.72 0.28
CA VAL A 261 9.62 12.22 0.20
C VAL A 261 8.71 12.99 -0.76
N LYS A 262 9.17 14.12 -1.31
CA LYS A 262 8.37 15.06 -2.11
C LYS A 262 7.54 14.40 -3.23
N ASP A 263 8.10 13.39 -3.88
CA ASP A 263 7.46 12.67 -4.99
C ASP A 263 7.08 11.22 -4.62
N THR A 264 7.00 10.91 -3.32
CA THR A 264 6.49 9.61 -2.87
C THR A 264 5.07 9.43 -3.40
N ILE A 265 4.71 8.20 -3.73
CA ILE A 265 3.32 7.82 -4.02
C ILE A 265 2.77 7.16 -2.77
N SER A 266 1.73 7.73 -2.18
CA SER A 266 1.02 7.08 -1.08
C SER A 266 -0.17 6.32 -1.63
N VAL A 267 -0.25 5.03 -1.34
CA VAL A 267 -1.38 4.17 -1.72
C VAL A 267 -2.07 3.69 -0.45
N PHE A 268 -3.34 4.04 -0.30
CA PHE A 268 -4.21 3.63 0.80
C PHE A 268 -5.11 2.51 0.30
N CYS A 269 -4.93 1.31 0.84
CA CYS A 269 -5.72 0.11 0.53
C CYS A 269 -6.61 -0.21 1.73
N ASN A 270 -7.82 0.36 1.73
CA ASN A 270 -8.81 0.15 2.78
C ASN A 270 -9.75 -1.01 2.44
N THR A 271 -10.42 -1.55 3.45
CA THR A 271 -11.55 -2.48 3.27
C THR A 271 -12.75 -1.79 2.64
N SER A 272 -13.72 -2.55 2.09
CA SER A 272 -14.94 -2.00 1.48
C SER A 272 -16.06 -1.72 2.49
N ASP A 273 -17.11 -1.01 2.06
CA ASP A 273 -18.35 -0.77 2.82
C ASP A 273 -19.11 -2.03 3.27
N GLU A 274 -18.87 -3.17 2.64
CA GLU A 274 -19.43 -4.47 3.06
C GLU A 274 -18.74 -5.04 4.32
N THR A 275 -17.74 -4.33 4.87
CA THR A 275 -17.05 -4.71 6.11
C THR A 275 -18.00 -4.71 7.30
N SER A 276 -17.92 -5.74 8.14
CA SER A 276 -18.79 -5.96 9.28
C SER A 276 -18.05 -6.57 10.48
N GLY A 277 -18.73 -6.67 11.63
CA GLY A 277 -18.16 -7.19 12.88
C GLY A 277 -17.70 -6.12 13.88
N PHE A 278 -18.02 -4.85 13.61
CA PHE A 278 -17.76 -3.73 14.52
C PHE A 278 -19.00 -3.40 15.38
N PRO A 279 -18.82 -2.88 16.61
CA PRO A 279 -19.93 -2.50 17.48
C PRO A 279 -20.81 -1.40 16.86
N SER A 280 -22.12 -1.57 16.96
CA SER A 280 -23.17 -0.85 16.22
C SER A 280 -23.38 0.64 16.56
N ASN A 281 -22.54 1.22 17.42
CA ASN A 281 -22.87 2.48 18.11
C ASN A 281 -22.30 3.74 17.43
N GLU A 282 -21.47 3.59 16.39
CA GLU A 282 -20.91 4.72 15.62
C GLU A 282 -21.26 4.63 14.13
N THR A 283 -21.34 5.78 13.47
CA THR A 283 -21.46 5.87 12.02
C THR A 283 -20.09 5.55 11.40
N LEU A 284 -19.85 4.27 11.09
CA LEU A 284 -18.62 3.82 10.43
C LEU A 284 -18.78 3.94 8.91
N SER A 285 -17.71 4.33 8.22
CA SER A 285 -17.64 4.41 6.76
C SER A 285 -16.35 3.79 6.27
N PHE A 286 -16.45 2.65 5.59
CA PHE A 286 -15.31 1.98 4.95
C PHE A 286 -15.21 2.36 3.47
N GLY A 287 -14.20 1.81 2.80
CA GLY A 287 -13.86 2.11 1.41
C GLY A 287 -12.96 3.33 1.28
N ASN A 288 -13.15 4.12 0.23
CA ASN A 288 -12.34 5.31 -0.03
C ASN A 288 -10.83 5.02 -0.14
N SER A 289 -10.45 3.81 -0.57
CA SER A 289 -9.08 3.53 -0.97
C SER A 289 -8.61 4.62 -1.94
N SER A 290 -7.33 5.00 -1.87
CA SER A 290 -6.87 6.15 -2.65
C SER A 290 -5.40 6.07 -3.02
N VAL A 291 -5.04 6.83 -4.05
CA VAL A 291 -3.65 7.05 -4.46
C VAL A 291 -3.40 8.55 -4.42
N ILE A 292 -2.42 8.96 -3.61
CA ILE A 292 -2.04 10.36 -3.42
C ILE A 292 -0.64 10.56 -3.99
N ILE A 293 -0.51 11.60 -4.80
CA ILE A 293 0.75 12.06 -5.38
C ILE A 293 0.84 13.58 -5.24
N HIS A 294 2.05 14.13 -5.26
CA HIS A 294 2.24 15.58 -5.24
C HIS A 294 1.62 16.27 -6.47
N LYS A 295 1.11 17.49 -6.31
CA LYS A 295 0.43 18.27 -7.38
C LYS A 295 1.25 18.52 -8.65
N SER A 296 2.58 18.33 -8.59
CA SER A 296 3.45 18.40 -9.78
C SER A 296 3.11 17.31 -10.79
N HIS A 297 2.59 16.17 -10.32
CA HIS A 297 2.07 15.08 -11.13
C HIS A 297 0.62 15.38 -11.48
N LYS A 298 0.42 16.10 -12.59
CA LYS A 298 -0.93 16.48 -13.03
C LYS A 298 -1.79 15.25 -13.33
N MET A 299 -2.99 15.22 -12.75
CA MET A 299 -4.08 14.33 -13.16
C MET A 299 -5.23 15.17 -13.72
N SER A 300 -5.86 14.70 -14.79
CA SER A 300 -7.11 15.29 -15.27
C SER A 300 -8.17 15.17 -14.17
N PRO A 301 -8.88 16.26 -13.83
CA PRO A 301 -10.05 16.15 -12.98
C PRO A 301 -11.04 15.16 -13.58
N GLU A 302 -11.51 14.23 -12.77
CA GLU A 302 -12.47 13.21 -13.16
C GLU A 302 -13.43 13.01 -11.99
N ASN A 303 -14.71 12.87 -12.29
CA ASN A 303 -15.73 12.52 -11.31
C ASN A 303 -16.65 11.46 -11.93
N SER A 304 -16.50 10.22 -11.49
CA SER A 304 -17.25 9.07 -11.97
C SER A 304 -17.92 8.34 -10.81
N PRO A 305 -18.90 7.45 -11.06
CA PRO A 305 -19.53 6.66 -10.01
C PRO A 305 -18.60 5.69 -9.27
N GLU A 306 -17.40 5.42 -9.79
CA GLU A 306 -16.46 4.45 -9.19
C GLU A 306 -15.21 5.12 -8.59
N TYR A 307 -14.91 6.35 -9.00
CA TYR A 307 -13.75 7.10 -8.51
C TYR A 307 -13.84 8.60 -8.84
N ARG A 308 -13.09 9.39 -8.08
CA ARG A 308 -12.91 10.83 -8.26
C ARG A 308 -11.44 11.23 -8.17
N VAL A 309 -11.07 12.29 -8.87
CA VAL A 309 -9.78 12.96 -8.71
C VAL A 309 -10.03 14.29 -7.99
N ASP A 310 -9.47 14.43 -6.79
CA ASP A 310 -9.58 15.64 -5.95
C ASP A 310 -8.22 16.08 -5.39
N ASP A 311 -8.18 17.22 -4.69
CA ASP A 311 -6.98 17.79 -4.07
C ASP A 311 -7.00 17.64 -2.53
N PHE A 312 -7.81 16.69 -2.03
CA PHE A 312 -8.04 16.47 -0.60
C PHE A 312 -8.39 17.76 0.18
N GLY A 313 -9.17 18.65 -0.43
CA GLY A 313 -9.62 19.90 0.19
C GLY A 313 -8.56 20.99 0.15
N GLY A 314 -7.99 21.24 -1.03
CA GLY A 314 -7.03 22.30 -1.31
C GLY A 314 -5.58 22.02 -0.91
N LEU A 315 -5.21 20.77 -0.63
CA LEU A 315 -3.83 20.38 -0.34
C LEU A 315 -2.97 20.39 -1.60
N PRO A 316 -1.63 20.45 -1.49
CA PRO A 316 -0.72 20.45 -2.64
C PRO A 316 -0.54 19.05 -3.26
N VAL A 317 -1.63 18.30 -3.40
CA VAL A 317 -1.65 16.91 -3.86
C VAL A 317 -2.70 16.72 -4.94
N CYS A 318 -2.58 15.64 -5.68
CA CYS A 318 -3.65 15.09 -6.48
C CYS A 318 -3.97 13.70 -5.92
N ARG A 319 -5.24 13.46 -5.61
CA ARG A 319 -5.73 12.21 -5.02
C ARG A 319 -6.70 11.54 -5.98
N LEU A 320 -6.35 10.35 -6.46
CA LEU A 320 -7.28 9.42 -7.08
C LEU A 320 -7.96 8.65 -5.95
N ARG A 321 -9.21 9.00 -5.63
CA ARG A 321 -10.01 8.35 -4.59
C ARG A 321 -11.06 7.45 -5.21
N PHE A 322 -11.15 6.22 -4.73
CA PHE A 322 -12.16 5.26 -5.12
C PHE A 322 -13.41 5.40 -4.26
N GLU A 323 -14.56 4.94 -4.78
CA GLU A 323 -15.79 4.89 -3.99
C GLU A 323 -15.78 3.71 -3.02
N THR A 324 -16.89 3.47 -2.29
CA THR A 324 -16.89 2.60 -1.11
C THR A 324 -17.04 1.10 -1.39
N ALA A 325 -17.56 0.75 -2.57
CA ALA A 325 -17.96 -0.61 -2.92
C ALA A 325 -16.79 -1.61 -2.99
N THR A 326 -17.10 -2.90 -2.83
CA THR A 326 -16.12 -3.99 -3.05
C THR A 326 -15.63 -4.02 -4.48
N ARG A 327 -14.34 -3.75 -4.69
CA ARG A 327 -13.70 -3.60 -5.99
C ARG A 327 -12.21 -3.93 -5.95
N LEU A 328 -11.67 -4.38 -7.08
CA LEU A 328 -10.22 -4.39 -7.32
C LEU A 328 -9.86 -3.29 -8.31
N TYR A 329 -8.91 -2.43 -7.96
CA TYR A 329 -8.49 -1.32 -8.79
C TYR A 329 -7.07 -1.58 -9.31
N TYR A 330 -6.94 -1.66 -10.64
CA TYR A 330 -5.67 -1.89 -11.32
C TYR A 330 -5.24 -0.62 -12.07
N PHE A 331 -4.09 -0.05 -11.67
CA PHE A 331 -3.60 1.23 -12.17
C PHE A 331 -2.09 1.20 -12.37
N SER A 332 -1.57 2.18 -13.12
CA SER A 332 -0.12 2.41 -13.21
C SER A 332 0.31 3.54 -12.29
N LEU A 333 1.40 3.33 -11.58
CA LEU A 333 2.09 4.33 -10.76
C LEU A 333 2.92 5.26 -11.66
N PRO A 334 2.91 6.58 -11.41
CA PRO A 334 3.83 7.48 -12.11
C PRO A 334 5.28 7.15 -11.72
N MET A 335 6.18 7.14 -12.69
CA MET A 335 7.61 7.19 -12.41
C MET A 335 8.13 8.56 -12.82
N PHE A 336 8.66 9.29 -11.87
CA PHE A 336 9.34 10.55 -12.12
C PHE A 336 10.70 10.50 -11.44
N HIS A 337 11.76 10.90 -12.12
CA HIS A 337 13.05 11.06 -11.47
C HIS A 337 13.55 12.43 -11.85
N GLU A 338 13.45 13.40 -10.93
CA GLU A 338 13.74 14.81 -11.19
C GLU A 338 15.13 15.02 -11.84
N LEU A 339 16.09 14.18 -11.48
CA LEU A 339 17.47 14.24 -11.97
C LEU A 339 17.72 13.46 -13.27
N ASP A 340 16.79 12.62 -13.72
CA ASP A 340 16.92 11.91 -15.00
C ASP A 340 16.01 12.58 -16.05
N PRO A 341 16.58 13.38 -16.97
CA PRO A 341 15.82 14.08 -18.01
C PRO A 341 15.15 13.13 -19.01
N ARG A 342 15.50 11.83 -18.98
CA ARG A 342 14.85 10.79 -19.80
C ARG A 342 13.61 10.21 -19.13
N THR A 343 13.31 10.58 -17.89
CA THR A 343 12.03 10.18 -17.28
C THR A 343 10.91 10.98 -17.92
N THR A 344 10.19 10.31 -18.83
CA THR A 344 8.89 10.79 -19.30
C THR A 344 7.96 10.94 -18.11
N ARG A 345 7.19 12.02 -18.06
CA ARG A 345 6.10 12.21 -17.09
C ARG A 345 5.01 11.18 -17.38
N VAL A 346 5.20 9.98 -16.84
CA VAL A 346 4.24 8.90 -16.98
C VAL A 346 3.11 9.17 -15.98
N PRO A 347 1.86 9.35 -16.43
CA PRO A 347 0.78 9.71 -15.54
C PRO A 347 0.29 8.54 -14.70
N LEU A 348 -0.25 8.84 -13.52
CA LEU A 348 -1.14 7.92 -12.83
C LEU A 348 -2.32 7.63 -13.75
N LYS A 349 -2.60 6.34 -14.00
CA LYS A 349 -3.70 5.94 -14.87
C LYS A 349 -4.37 4.69 -14.31
N LEU A 350 -5.67 4.79 -14.05
CA LEU A 350 -6.52 3.63 -13.81
C LEU A 350 -6.68 2.86 -15.13
N HIS A 351 -6.41 1.57 -15.12
CA HIS A 351 -6.51 0.70 -16.31
C HIS A 351 -7.76 -0.17 -16.26
N ALA A 352 -8.12 -0.66 -15.07
CA ALA A 352 -9.28 -1.51 -14.89
C ALA A 352 -9.84 -1.42 -13.47
N ILE A 353 -11.15 -1.59 -13.37
CA ILE A 353 -11.90 -1.80 -12.14
C ILE A 353 -12.55 -3.18 -12.27
N PHE A 354 -12.36 -4.06 -11.30
CA PHE A 354 -12.97 -5.38 -11.28
C PHE A 354 -14.08 -5.42 -10.25
N LYS A 355 -15.24 -5.93 -10.66
CA LYS A 355 -16.41 -6.15 -9.81
C LYS A 355 -16.53 -7.64 -9.52
N ARG A 356 -16.99 -7.97 -8.31
CA ARG A 356 -17.29 -9.36 -7.95
C ARG A 356 -18.55 -9.80 -8.71
N VAL A 357 -18.46 -10.90 -9.44
CA VAL A 357 -19.59 -11.52 -10.17
C VAL A 357 -19.53 -13.01 -9.91
N ASN A 358 -20.57 -13.56 -9.26
CA ASN A 358 -20.56 -14.92 -8.74
C ASN A 358 -19.33 -15.14 -7.83
N ASN A 359 -18.51 -16.16 -8.11
CA ASN A 359 -17.29 -16.49 -7.37
C ASN A 359 -16.01 -15.95 -8.02
N GLY A 360 -16.11 -14.99 -8.95
CA GLY A 360 -14.97 -14.46 -9.67
C GLY A 360 -15.00 -12.95 -9.85
N TRP A 361 -14.04 -12.45 -10.61
CA TRP A 361 -13.82 -11.02 -10.83
C TRP A 361 -13.97 -10.69 -12.30
N GLN A 362 -14.89 -9.78 -12.63
CA GLN A 362 -15.09 -9.32 -14.00
C GLN A 362 -14.70 -7.86 -14.12
N ARG A 363 -13.94 -7.54 -15.18
CA ARG A 363 -13.61 -6.16 -15.52
C ARG A 363 -14.89 -5.38 -15.83
N SER A 364 -15.07 -4.24 -15.18
CA SER A 364 -16.15 -3.30 -15.45
C SER A 364 -16.09 -2.82 -16.90
N LYS A 365 -17.25 -2.70 -17.55
CA LYS A 365 -17.37 -2.20 -18.93
C LYS A 365 -17.30 -0.67 -19.02
N GLU A 366 -17.28 0.03 -17.88
CA GLU A 366 -17.14 1.47 -17.85
C GLU A 366 -15.81 1.89 -18.51
N LYS A 367 -15.88 2.93 -19.36
CA LYS A 367 -14.69 3.51 -19.97
C LYS A 367 -13.88 4.19 -18.87
N VAL A 368 -12.83 3.52 -18.42
CA VAL A 368 -11.82 4.14 -17.56
C VAL A 368 -11.10 5.21 -18.39
N SER A 369 -11.21 6.48 -17.98
CA SER A 369 -10.66 7.60 -18.74
C SER A 369 -9.15 7.68 -18.58
N ASN A 370 -8.48 8.20 -19.61
CA ASN A 370 -7.06 8.53 -19.50
C ASN A 370 -6.94 9.79 -18.63
N CYS A 371 -6.49 9.63 -17.38
CA CYS A 371 -6.26 10.73 -16.44
C CYS A 371 -5.12 11.69 -16.83
N ALA A 372 -4.66 11.69 -18.08
CA ALA A 372 -3.66 12.62 -18.58
C ALA A 372 -4.03 13.14 -19.97
N LYS A 373 -4.43 14.40 -20.02
CA LYS A 373 -4.27 15.21 -21.23
C LYS A 373 -2.86 15.79 -21.20
N LEU A 374 -1.97 15.27 -22.03
CA LEU A 374 -0.80 16.03 -22.45
C LEU A 374 -1.33 17.16 -23.34
N ASN A 375 -1.02 18.41 -23.00
CA ASN A 375 -1.35 19.54 -23.86
C ASN A 375 -0.67 19.32 -25.21
N ASN A 376 -1.47 19.34 -26.28
CA ASN A 376 -1.01 19.33 -27.65
C ASN A 376 0.03 20.44 -27.86
N GLU A 377 1.13 20.08 -28.51
CA GLU A 377 1.94 21.03 -29.29
C GLU A 377 1.04 21.71 -30.34
N PRO A 378 1.30 22.96 -30.72
CA PRO A 378 0.52 23.63 -31.75
C PRO A 378 0.74 22.93 -33.10
N ASP A 379 -0.35 22.64 -33.79
CA ASP A 379 -0.34 22.20 -35.19
C ASP A 379 0.38 23.25 -36.05
N GLU A 380 1.64 22.97 -36.41
CA GLU A 380 2.31 23.65 -37.52
C GLU A 380 1.65 23.21 -38.83
N ASN A 381 0.60 23.93 -39.22
CA ASN A 381 0.11 23.97 -40.59
C ASN A 381 1.17 24.62 -41.48
N ILE A 382 2.13 23.84 -41.98
CA ILE A 382 2.96 24.23 -43.12
C ILE A 382 2.19 23.92 -44.40
N SER A 383 1.38 24.89 -44.82
CA SER A 383 0.91 25.03 -46.19
C SER A 383 2.11 25.41 -47.07
N SER A 384 2.64 24.46 -47.84
CA SER A 384 3.58 24.74 -48.93
C SER A 384 2.90 24.43 -50.28
N SER A 385 2.32 25.45 -50.89
CA SER A 385 2.07 25.49 -52.33
C SER A 385 3.36 25.94 -53.01
N PRO A 386 3.78 25.32 -54.13
CA PRO A 386 4.93 25.79 -54.90
C PRO A 386 4.54 27.01 -55.76
N PRO A 387 5.46 27.97 -55.99
CA PRO A 387 5.20 29.10 -56.88
C PRO A 387 5.39 28.69 -58.35
N GLU A 388 4.53 29.24 -59.21
CA GLU A 388 4.79 29.45 -60.65
C GLU A 388 5.75 30.64 -60.86
#